data_AF-A0A838S7N0-F1
#
_entry.id   AF-A0A838S7N0-F1
#
_cell.length_a   1.000
_cell.length_b   1.000
_cell.length_c   1.000
_cell.angle_alpha   90.00
_cell.angle_beta   90.00
_cell.angle_gamma   90.00
#
_symmetry.space_group_name_H-M   'P 1'
#
loop_
_entity.id
_entity.type
_entity.pdbx_description
1 polymer ?
#
loop_
_entity_poly.entity_id
_entity_poly.type
_entity_poly.pdbx_seq_one_letter_code
_entity_poly.pdbx_strand_id
1 'polypeptide(L)' 'GPLLAGTQAQGVLSGGTTCSLMVPGESFYQPVDEILAATGLDLVTGG' A
#
# COMPACT_ATOMS: atom_id res chain seq x y z
N GLY A 1 5.15 4.33 0.42
CA GLY A 1 5.24 3.76 1.79
C GLY A 1 4.34 2.56 1.90
N PRO A 2 4.57 1.63 2.85
CA PRO A 2 3.78 0.40 2.96
C PRO A 2 2.38 0.67 3.50
N LEU A 3 1.38 0.00 2.92
CA LEU A 3 0.01 -0.06 3.42
C LEU A 3 -0.31 -1.49 3.87
N LEU A 4 -0.73 -1.63 5.12
CA LEU A 4 -1.03 -2.92 5.76
C LEU A 4 -2.42 -2.91 6.38
N ALA A 5 -3.11 -4.04 6.32
CA ALA A 5 -4.33 -4.32 7.08
C ALA A 5 -4.04 -5.42 8.10
N GLY A 6 -3.71 -5.04 9.33
CA GLY A 6 -3.15 -5.96 10.31
C GLY A 6 -1.79 -6.49 9.84
N THR A 7 -1.68 -7.79 9.61
CA THR A 7 -0.48 -8.46 9.08
C THR A 7 -0.53 -8.72 7.57
N GLN A 8 -1.60 -8.30 6.89
CA GLN A 8 -1.75 -8.49 5.44
C GLN A 8 -1.25 -7.26 4.67
N ALA A 9 -0.31 -7.47 3.74
CA ALA A 9 0.14 -6.41 2.84
C ALA A 9 -0.97 -6.05 1.84
N GLN A 10 -1.27 -4.76 1.72
CA GLN A 10 -2.32 -4.27 0.81
C GLN A 10 -1.70 -3.64 -0.43
N GLY A 11 -0.63 -2.87 -0.25
CA GLY A 11 -0.04 -2.12 -1.34
C GLY A 11 0.99 -1.10 -0.90
N VAL A 12 1.33 -0.23 -1.84
CA VAL A 12 2.23 0.89 -1.61
C VAL A 12 1.52 2.20 -1.92
N LEU A 13 1.67 3.20 -1.05
CA LEU A 13 1.15 4.54 -1.29
C LEU A 13 1.73 5.09 -2.60
N SER A 14 0.83 5.41 -3.54
CA SER A 14 1.16 5.96 -4.87
C SER A 14 1.12 7.49 -4.84
N GLY A 15 0.13 8.04 -4.16
CA GLY A 15 -0.08 9.48 -4.03
C GLY A 15 -1.46 9.78 -3.47
N GLY A 16 -1.83 11.04 -3.46
CA GLY A 16 -3.09 11.47 -2.89
C GLY A 16 -3.12 12.97 -2.68
N THR A 17 -4.27 13.46 -2.24
CA THR A 17 -4.37 14.81 -1.72
C THR A 17 -3.89 14.81 -0.28
N THR A 18 -2.94 15.70 0.03
CA THR A 18 -2.49 15.89 1.40
C THR A 18 -3.63 16.37 2.26
N CYS A 19 -4.01 15.60 3.28
CA CYS A 19 -4.69 16.17 4.43
C CYS A 19 -3.71 16.64 5.49
N SER A 20 -3.92 17.89 5.92
CA SER A 20 -3.57 18.31 7.27
C SER A 20 -4.56 17.67 8.24
N LEU A 21 -4.22 17.52 9.53
CA LEU A 21 -5.09 16.97 10.60
C LEU A 21 -6.52 17.56 10.66
N MET A 22 -6.80 18.65 9.95
CA MET A 22 -8.07 19.37 9.95
C MET A 22 -8.84 19.36 8.61
N VAL A 23 -8.33 18.75 7.55
CA VAL A 23 -9.01 18.71 6.24
C VAL A 23 -9.04 17.27 5.77
N PRO A 24 -10.18 16.67 5.36
CA PRO A 24 -10.17 15.32 4.80
C PRO A 24 -9.40 15.28 3.47
N GLY A 25 -8.62 14.22 3.27
CA GLY A 25 -7.79 14.01 2.10
C GLY A 25 -7.89 12.56 1.66
N GLU A 26 -7.59 12.31 0.39
CA GLU A 26 -7.72 11.00 -0.23
C GLU A 26 -6.33 10.44 -0.51
N SER A 27 -6.14 9.15 -0.23
CA SER A 27 -4.89 8.45 -0.49
C SER A 27 -5.14 7.27 -1.41
N PHE A 28 -4.37 7.19 -2.48
CA PHE A 28 -4.39 6.12 -3.46
C PHE A 28 -3.16 5.24 -3.28
N TYR A 29 -3.34 3.94 -3.45
CA TYR A 29 -2.28 2.95 -3.35
C TYR A 29 -2.24 2.05 -4.58
N GLN A 30 -1.06 1.55 -4.89
CA GLN A 30 -0.86 0.48 -5.87
C GLN A 30 -0.99 -0.88 -5.13
N PRO A 31 -1.91 -1.77 -5.53
CA PRO A 31 -2.06 -3.10 -4.96
C PRO A 31 -0.77 -3.92 -5.04
N VAL A 32 -0.42 -4.62 -3.95
CA VAL A 32 0.81 -5.42 -3.90
C VAL A 32 0.70 -6.69 -4.75
N ASP A 33 -0.49 -7.31 -4.84
CA ASP A 33 -0.70 -8.55 -5.61
C ASP A 33 -0.36 -8.37 -7.10
N GLU A 34 -0.76 -7.23 -7.67
CA GLU A 34 -0.44 -6.88 -9.06
C GLU A 34 1.07 -6.73 -9.28
N ILE A 35 1.78 -6.12 -8.31
CA ILE A 35 3.23 -5.95 -8.38
C ILE A 35 3.93 -7.32 -8.33
N LEU A 36 3.56 -8.17 -7.37
CA LEU A 36 4.16 -9.49 -7.20
C LEU A 36 3.95 -10.36 -8.45
N ALA A 37 2.72 -10.37 -8.99
CA ALA A 37 2.40 -11.11 -10.22
C ALA A 37 3.18 -10.61 -11.44
N ALA A 38 3.32 -9.29 -11.61
CA ALA A 38 4.02 -8.72 -12.76
C ALA A 38 5.55 -8.89 -12.68
N THR A 39 6.11 -9.00 -11.47
CA THR A 39 7.57 -9.04 -11.25
C THR A 39 8.10 -10.43 -10.89
N GLY A 40 7.23 -11.39 -10.60
CA GLY A 40 7.62 -12.73 -10.15
C GLY A 40 8.30 -12.74 -8.78
N LEU A 41 7.98 -11.75 -7.94
CA LEU A 41 8.52 -11.64 -6.59
C LEU A 41 7.59 -12.30 -5.58
N ASP A 42 8.17 -12.85 -4.52
CA ASP A 42 7.45 -13.36 -3.36
C ASP A 42 7.58 -12.40 -2.17
N LEU A 43 6.48 -12.17 -1.46
CA LEU A 43 6.49 -11.36 -0.25
C LEU A 43 7.16 -12.11 0.90
N VAL A 44 8.22 -11.54 1.48
CA VAL A 44 8.86 -12.10 2.67
C VAL A 44 7.91 -11.93 3.87
N THR A 45 7.51 -13.04 4.49
CA THR A 45 6.69 -13.08 5.69
C THR A 45 7.49 -13.62 6.87
N GLY A 46 7.13 -13.23 8.10
CA GLY A 46 7.90 -13.53 9.32
C GLY A 46 7.10 -14.29 10.38
N GLY A 47 6.27 -15.24 9.96
CA GLY A 47 5.40 -16.03 10.86
C GLY A 47 6.13 -16.64 12.06
#